data_AF-Q2SI46-F1
#
_entry.id   AF-Q2SI46-F1
#
_cell.length_a   1.000
_cell.length_b   1.000
_cell.length_c   1.000
_cell.angle_alpha   90.00
_cell.angle_beta   90.00
_cell.angle_gamma   90.00
#
_symmetry.space_group_name_H-M   'P 1'
#
loop_
_entity.id
_entity.type
_entity.pdbx_description
1 polymer ?
#
loop_
_entity_poly.entity_id
_entity_poly.type
_entity_poly.pdbx_seq_one_letter_code
_entity_poly.pdbx_strand_id
1 'polypeptide(L)'
;MTYSVTVREREIAVRELTVGDIREWLKMIASSNQTDLVDGLLFQEQQMITSEIAFMTSLDVAELNQFTPRELVKVIDKCKEANPHFFQFRAAVIGADVRTQHPSA
;
A
#
# COMPACT_ATOMS: atom_id res chain seq x y z
N MET A 1 -9.28 -8.29 11.14
CA MET A 1 -9.64 -7.24 12.12
C MET A 1 -9.80 -5.88 11.41
N THR A 2 -10.49 -4.90 12.00
CA THR A 2 -10.49 -3.51 11.53
C THR A 2 -10.03 -2.58 12.64
N TYR A 3 -9.12 -1.68 12.30
CA TYR A 3 -8.57 -0.64 13.15
C TYR A 3 -9.01 0.73 12.64
N SER A 4 -8.86 1.77 13.45
CA SER A 4 -9.07 3.15 13.00
C SER A 4 -7.84 4.02 13.23
N VAL A 5 -7.73 5.06 12.40
CA VAL A 5 -6.78 6.17 12.55
C VAL A 5 -7.50 7.47 12.22
N THR A 6 -7.34 8.46 13.08
CA THR A 6 -7.92 9.80 12.86
C THR A 6 -6.87 10.73 12.29
N VAL A 7 -7.19 11.37 11.17
CA VAL A 7 -6.35 12.38 10.52
C VAL A 7 -7.19 13.62 10.29
N ARG A 8 -6.70 14.78 10.77
CA ARG A 8 -7.51 15.99 10.94
C ARG A 8 -8.69 15.69 11.88
N GLU A 9 -9.88 15.52 11.34
CA GLU A 9 -11.12 15.17 12.05
C GLU A 9 -11.84 13.99 11.38
N ARG A 10 -11.17 13.33 10.43
CA ARG A 10 -11.72 12.21 9.68
C ARG A 10 -11.21 10.90 10.26
N GLU A 11 -12.13 10.03 10.65
CA GLU A 11 -11.83 8.64 11.01
C GLU A 11 -11.68 7.80 9.73
N ILE A 12 -10.57 7.09 9.63
CA ILE A 12 -10.24 6.22 8.50
C ILE A 12 -10.17 4.79 9.03
N ALA A 13 -10.95 3.88 8.45
CA ALA A 13 -10.85 2.47 8.78
C ALA A 13 -9.65 1.86 8.08
N VAL A 14 -8.87 1.04 8.80
CA VAL A 14 -7.72 0.29 8.30
C VAL A 14 -8.01 -1.19 8.54
N ARG A 15 -8.08 -1.97 7.47
CA ARG A 15 -8.38 -3.40 7.53
C ARG A 15 -7.08 -4.21 7.62
N GLU A 16 -7.09 -5.19 8.51
CA GLU A 16 -6.13 -6.30 8.42
C GLU A 16 -6.51 -7.19 7.25
N LEU A 17 -5.56 -7.41 6.36
CA LEU A 17 -5.73 -8.21 5.17
C LEU A 17 -5.77 -9.69 5.52
N THR A 18 -6.77 -10.38 4.98
CA THR A 18 -6.78 -11.84 4.99
C THR A 18 -5.81 -12.38 3.93
N VAL A 19 -5.49 -13.66 4.02
CA VAL A 19 -4.74 -14.34 2.96
C VAL A 19 -5.48 -14.26 1.60
N GLY A 20 -6.81 -14.19 1.61
CA GLY A 20 -7.62 -13.98 0.41
C GLY A 20 -7.32 -12.64 -0.25
N ASP A 21 -7.35 -11.56 0.54
CA ASP A 21 -7.03 -10.20 0.06
C ASP A 21 -5.59 -10.14 -0.51
N ILE A 22 -4.62 -10.78 0.15
CA ILE A 22 -3.22 -10.80 -0.33
C ILE A 22 -3.10 -11.52 -1.69
N ARG A 23 -3.88 -12.59 -1.91
CA ARG A 23 -3.93 -13.26 -3.22
C ARG A 23 -4.57 -12.39 -4.29
N GLU A 24 -5.57 -11.60 -3.94
CA GLU A 24 -6.19 -10.63 -4.86
C GLU A 24 -5.23 -9.52 -5.23
N TRP A 25 -4.52 -8.97 -4.25
CA TRP A 25 -3.46 -7.98 -4.46
C TRP A 25 -2.38 -8.50 -5.42
N LEU A 26 -1.93 -9.75 -5.29
CA LEU A 26 -0.98 -10.38 -6.23
C LEU A 26 -1.49 -10.38 -7.68
N LYS A 27 -2.78 -10.65 -7.89
CA LYS A 27 -3.38 -10.64 -9.24
C LYS A 27 -3.44 -9.24 -9.81
N MET A 28 -3.73 -8.25 -8.97
CA MET A 28 -3.79 -6.84 -9.35
C MET A 28 -2.42 -6.35 -9.84
N ILE A 29 -1.36 -6.58 -9.06
CA ILE A 29 0.00 -6.13 -9.45
C ILE A 29 0.51 -6.83 -10.71
N ALA A 30 0.15 -8.11 -10.91
CA ALA A 30 0.54 -8.85 -12.12
C ALA A 30 -0.16 -8.34 -13.39
N SER A 31 -1.29 -7.63 -13.24
CA SER A 31 -2.09 -7.11 -14.35
C SER A 31 -1.89 -5.60 -14.58
N SER A 32 -1.18 -4.92 -13.67
CA SER A 32 -1.00 -3.47 -13.71
C SER A 32 0.22 -3.09 -14.54
N ASN A 33 -0.01 -2.49 -15.72
CA ASN A 33 1.03 -1.95 -16.60
C ASN A 33 1.25 -0.43 -16.44
N GLN A 34 0.61 0.22 -15.46
CA GLN A 34 0.65 1.68 -15.32
C GLN A 34 1.73 2.15 -14.33
N THR A 35 2.63 2.99 -14.84
CA THR A 35 3.59 3.74 -14.04
C THR A 35 3.00 5.11 -13.70
N ASP A 36 2.28 5.20 -12.58
CA ASP A 36 2.03 6.49 -11.94
C ASP A 36 3.23 6.83 -11.03
N LEU A 37 3.95 7.91 -11.37
CA LEU A 37 5.10 8.37 -10.61
C LEU A 37 4.72 8.79 -9.19
N VAL A 38 3.51 9.29 -8.97
CA VAL A 38 3.01 9.64 -7.63
C VAL A 38 2.80 8.37 -6.82
N ASP A 39 2.17 7.35 -7.40
CA ASP A 39 1.97 6.05 -6.77
C ASP A 39 3.32 5.42 -6.40
N GLY A 40 4.30 5.42 -7.33
CA GLY A 40 5.58 4.74 -7.14
C GLY A 40 6.65 5.50 -6.34
N LEU A 41 6.63 6.83 -6.31
CA LEU A 41 7.73 7.64 -5.76
C LEU A 41 7.37 8.50 -4.53
N LEU A 42 6.09 8.78 -4.29
CA LEU A 42 5.73 9.76 -3.25
C LEU A 42 6.06 9.28 -1.82
N PHE A 43 5.96 7.98 -1.57
CA PHE A 43 6.18 7.37 -0.25
C PHE A 43 7.31 6.33 -0.25
N GLN A 44 8.39 6.60 -1.01
CA GLN A 44 9.54 5.67 -1.09
C GLN A 44 10.17 5.36 0.27
N GLU A 45 10.30 6.37 1.13
CA GLU A 45 10.81 6.19 2.49
C GLU A 45 9.93 5.22 3.30
N GLN A 46 8.62 5.28 3.09
CA GLN A 46 7.67 4.38 3.73
C GLN A 46 7.47 3.08 2.93
N GLN A 47 8.16 2.89 1.80
CA GLN A 47 8.06 1.70 0.95
C GLN A 47 6.60 1.36 0.57
N MET A 48 5.78 2.36 0.32
CA MET A 48 4.34 2.20 0.07
C MET A 48 3.93 2.94 -1.20
N ILE A 49 2.89 2.44 -1.86
CA ILE A 49 2.27 3.12 -3.00
C ILE A 49 0.82 3.52 -2.63
N THR A 50 0.27 4.57 -3.24
CA THR A 50 -1.07 5.10 -2.91
C THR A 50 -2.19 4.10 -3.18
N SER A 51 -2.07 3.28 -4.22
CA SER A 51 -3.04 2.21 -4.54
C SER A 51 -3.15 1.16 -3.43
N GLU A 52 -2.07 0.88 -2.69
CA GLU A 52 -2.08 -0.01 -1.52
C GLU A 52 -2.78 0.62 -0.31
N ILE A 53 -2.71 1.95 -0.17
CA ILE A 53 -3.44 2.66 0.88
C ILE A 53 -4.94 2.47 0.64
N ALA A 54 -5.42 2.68 -0.60
CA ALA A 54 -6.82 2.46 -0.95
C ALA A 54 -7.25 0.99 -0.74
N PHE A 55 -6.35 0.03 -1.01
CA PHE A 55 -6.64 -1.39 -0.82
C PHE A 55 -6.91 -1.76 0.65
N MET A 56 -6.17 -1.17 1.59
CA MET A 56 -6.25 -1.50 3.01
C MET A 56 -7.19 -0.61 3.81
N THR A 57 -7.61 0.53 3.25
CA THR A 57 -8.38 1.53 4.00
C THR A 57 -9.79 1.70 3.49
N SER A 58 -10.58 2.50 4.20
CA SER A 58 -11.88 2.96 3.74
C SER A 58 -11.81 4.14 2.76
N LEU A 59 -10.62 4.56 2.33
CA LEU A 59 -10.44 5.68 1.41
C LEU A 59 -10.41 5.21 -0.04
N ASP A 60 -11.06 5.96 -0.93
CA ASP A 60 -10.84 5.82 -2.36
C ASP A 60 -9.71 6.73 -2.88
N VAL A 61 -9.34 6.60 -4.15
CA VAL A 61 -8.28 7.38 -4.79
C VAL A 61 -8.57 8.88 -4.82
N ALA A 62 -9.83 9.28 -5.04
CA ALA A 62 -10.22 10.68 -5.07
C ALA A 62 -10.10 11.32 -3.68
N GLU A 63 -10.35 10.54 -2.63
CA GLU A 63 -10.19 10.95 -1.24
C GLU A 63 -8.72 11.03 -0.83
N LEU A 64 -7.88 10.07 -1.25
CA LEU A 64 -6.43 10.11 -1.00
C LEU A 64 -5.79 11.40 -1.53
N ASN A 65 -6.24 11.89 -2.69
CA ASN A 65 -5.76 13.14 -3.30
C ASN A 65 -6.04 14.41 -2.48
N GLN A 66 -6.87 14.34 -1.43
CA GLN A 66 -7.21 15.47 -0.56
C GLN A 66 -6.30 15.57 0.69
N PHE A 67 -5.48 14.55 0.93
CA PHE A 67 -4.54 14.51 2.03
C PHE A 67 -3.16 14.99 1.59
N THR A 68 -2.45 15.67 2.48
CA THR A 68 -1.03 15.93 2.28
C THR A 68 -0.23 14.65 2.52
N PRO A 69 1.00 14.53 1.98
CA PRO A 69 1.85 13.36 2.24
C PRO A 69 2.07 13.11 3.74
N ARG A 70 2.29 14.17 4.54
CA ARG A 70 2.48 14.07 6.00
C ARG A 70 1.27 13.48 6.73
N GLU A 71 0.08 13.75 6.21
CA GLU A 71 -1.16 13.21 6.76
C GLU A 71 -1.35 11.75 6.37
N LEU A 72 -1.04 11.39 5.12
CA LEU A 72 -1.05 10.00 4.67
C LEU A 72 -0.01 9.15 5.38
N VAL A 73 1.15 9.69 5.77
CA VAL A 73 2.15 8.94 6.58
C VAL A 73 1.53 8.38 7.85
N LYS A 74 0.63 9.11 8.54
CA LYS A 74 -0.08 8.58 9.72
C LYS A 74 -0.97 7.38 9.39
N VAL A 75 -1.60 7.40 8.22
CA VAL A 75 -2.43 6.30 7.72
C VAL A 75 -1.56 5.11 7.34
N ILE A 76 -0.44 5.36 6.66
CA ILE A 76 0.56 4.36 6.26
C ILE A 76 1.12 3.63 7.49
N ASP A 77 1.49 4.37 8.53
CA ASP A 77 1.99 3.78 9.78
C ASP A 77 0.96 2.83 10.40
N LYS A 78 -0.32 3.21 10.40
CA LYS A 78 -1.38 2.32 10.88
C LYS A 78 -1.61 1.12 9.97
N CYS A 79 -1.51 1.29 8.65
CA CYS A 79 -1.58 0.18 7.70
C CYS A 79 -0.48 -0.84 7.96
N LYS A 80 0.76 -0.38 8.23
CA LYS A 80 1.90 -1.25 8.56
C LYS A 80 1.73 -1.97 9.90
N GLU A 81 1.24 -1.27 10.92
CA GLU A 81 0.93 -1.85 12.23
C GLU A 81 -0.14 -2.95 12.11
N ALA A 82 -1.19 -2.71 11.31
CA ALA A 82 -2.27 -3.66 11.09
C ALA A 82 -1.88 -4.84 10.19
N ASN A 83 -0.88 -4.69 9.30
CA ASN A 83 -0.57 -5.66 8.25
C ASN A 83 0.93 -6.06 8.18
N PRO A 84 1.61 -6.36 9.29
CA PRO A 84 3.08 -6.56 9.28
C PRO A 84 3.52 -7.68 8.34
N HIS A 85 2.76 -8.78 8.26
CA HIS A 85 3.07 -9.91 7.38
C HIS A 85 2.87 -9.60 5.90
N PHE A 86 1.89 -8.78 5.54
CA PHE A 86 1.71 -8.34 4.16
C PHE A 86 2.92 -7.54 3.68
N PHE A 87 3.42 -6.60 4.48
CA PHE A 87 4.58 -5.79 4.09
C PHE A 87 5.87 -6.64 3.97
N GLN A 88 6.08 -7.62 4.85
CA GLN A 88 7.17 -8.59 4.72
C GLN A 88 7.06 -9.41 3.42
N PHE A 89 5.88 -9.95 3.14
CA PHE A 89 5.60 -10.73 1.93
C PHE A 89 5.79 -9.89 0.67
N ARG A 90 5.18 -8.71 0.62
CA ARG A 90 5.28 -7.75 -0.48
C ARG A 90 6.74 -7.41 -0.80
N ALA A 91 7.56 -7.10 0.21
CA ALA A 91 8.97 -6.79 0.01
C ALA A 91 9.73 -7.96 -0.65
N ALA A 92 9.42 -9.21 -0.25
CA ALA A 92 9.99 -10.39 -0.86
C ALA A 92 9.54 -10.57 -2.33
N VAL A 93 8.26 -10.32 -2.63
CA VAL A 93 7.71 -10.46 -3.99
C VAL A 93 8.27 -9.40 -4.94
N ILE A 94 8.23 -8.12 -4.56
CA ILE A 94 8.77 -7.02 -5.39
C ILE A 94 10.28 -7.20 -5.58
N GLY A 95 11.00 -7.58 -4.52
CA GLY A 95 12.43 -7.87 -4.62
C GLY A 95 12.76 -9.07 -5.51
N ALA A 96 11.88 -10.08 -5.57
CA ALA A 96 12.03 -11.23 -6.46
C ALA A 96 11.72 -10.86 -7.92
N ASP A 97 10.65 -10.11 -8.18
CA ASP A 97 10.25 -9.66 -9.52
C ASP A 97 11.38 -8.85 -10.19
N VAL A 98 11.97 -7.89 -9.47
CA VAL A 98 13.13 -7.09 -9.96
C VAL A 98 14.32 -7.98 -10.35
N ARG A 99 14.60 -9.05 -9.61
CA ARG A 99 15.70 -10.00 -9.92
C ARG A 99 15.42 -10.85 -11.15
N THR A 100 14.17 -11.13 -11.47
CA THR A 100 13.81 -11.91 -12.67
C THR A 100 13.83 -11.06 -13.95
N GLN A 101 13.63 -9.75 -13.85
CA GLN A 101 13.66 -8.84 -15.01
C GLN A 101 15.07 -8.35 -15.38
N HIS A 102 16.03 -8.40 -14.45
CA HIS A 102 17.46 -8.15 -14.71
C HIS A 102 18.29 -9.41 -14.37
N PRO A 103 18.35 -10.42 -15.25
CA PRO A 103 19.28 -11.52 -15.05
C PRO A 103 20.70 -10.93 -15.03
N SER A 104 21.44 -11.20 -13.95
CA SER A 104 22.85 -10.80 -13.85
C SER A 104 23.59 -11.26 -15.11
N ALA A 105 24.23 -10.30 -15.78
CA ALA A 105 25.16 -10.55 -16.88
C ALA A 105 26.42 -11.27 -16.39
#